data_AF-A0A6H9ISE9-F1
#
_entry.id   AF-A0A6H9ISE9-F1
#
_cell.length_a   1.000
_cell.length_b   1.000
_cell.length_c   1.000
_cell.angle_alpha   90.00
_cell.angle_beta   90.00
_cell.angle_gamma   90.00
#
_symmetry.space_group_name_H-M   'P 1'
#
loop_
_entity.id
_entity.type
_entity.pdbx_description
1 polymer ?
#
loop_
_entity_poly.entity_id
_entity_poly.type
_entity_poly.pdbx_seq_one_letter_code
_entity_poly.pdbx_strand_id
1 'polypeptide(L)'
;MSKPNISTTVSGDIIVTRLIGKIKIDDVYEWFNDFEQVCQQFISEGRKYKLLVDRKGYTPDHFSVQKAWKDKFFNETILNHSKAIAFLLEEGEILNYLQQSNTKECVNFFDDYEQSVVWLNEYPI
;
A
#
# COMPACT_ATOMS: atom_id res chain seq x y z
N MET A 1 -16.15 9.50 -12.41
CA MET A 1 -16.56 9.50 -10.99
C MET A 1 -15.47 8.75 -10.26
N SER A 2 -14.78 9.42 -9.34
CA SER A 2 -13.77 8.77 -8.49
C SER A 2 -14.44 7.60 -7.78
N LYS A 3 -13.98 6.37 -8.06
CA LYS A 3 -14.37 5.23 -7.24
C LYS A 3 -13.79 5.50 -5.85
N PRO A 4 -14.61 5.72 -4.80
CA PRO A 4 -14.08 6.06 -3.48
C PRO A 4 -13.23 4.94 -2.87
N ASN A 5 -13.34 3.73 -3.42
CA ASN A 5 -12.75 2.52 -2.88
C ASN A 5 -11.31 2.27 -3.35
N ILE A 6 -10.91 2.77 -4.52
CA ILE A 6 -9.56 2.58 -5.06
C ILE A 6 -8.96 3.89 -5.52
N SER A 7 -7.70 4.13 -5.20
CA SER A 7 -6.96 5.29 -5.70
C SER A 7 -5.45 5.12 -5.51
N THR A 8 -4.67 5.71 -6.41
CA THR A 8 -3.23 5.93 -6.21
C THR A 8 -2.91 7.40 -6.42
N THR A 9 -2.27 8.02 -5.43
CA THR A 9 -1.88 9.44 -5.46
C THR A 9 -0.44 9.59 -5.01
N VAL A 10 0.22 10.65 -5.47
CA VAL A 10 1.62 10.94 -5.12
C VAL A 10 1.69 12.23 -4.31
N SER A 11 2.43 12.21 -3.20
CA SER A 11 2.77 13.38 -2.40
C SER A 11 4.27 13.36 -2.14
N GLY A 12 5.04 14.18 -2.88
CA GLY A 12 6.50 14.15 -2.82
C GLY A 12 7.07 12.83 -3.34
N ASP A 13 7.79 12.09 -2.48
CA ASP A 13 8.30 10.74 -2.75
C ASP A 13 7.41 9.63 -2.17
N ILE A 14 6.27 9.98 -1.56
CA ILE A 14 5.31 9.03 -1.00
C ILE A 14 4.21 8.76 -2.04
N ILE A 15 4.07 7.48 -2.40
CA ILE A 15 2.93 6.97 -3.16
C ILE A 15 1.91 6.44 -2.15
N VAL A 16 0.74 7.06 -2.11
CA VAL A 16 -0.40 6.61 -1.31
C VAL A 16 -1.30 5.76 -2.20
N THR A 17 -1.49 4.50 -1.83
CA THR A 17 -2.26 3.52 -2.60
C THR A 17 -3.36 2.94 -1.72
N ARG A 18 -4.61 3.04 -2.18
CA ARG A 18 -5.81 2.76 -1.39
C ARG A 18 -6.63 1.65 -2.02
N LEU A 19 -7.03 0.67 -1.21
CA LEU A 19 -8.13 -0.26 -1.51
C LEU A 19 -8.98 -0.46 -0.26
N ILE A 20 -10.08 0.31 -0.15
CA ILE A 20 -10.95 0.36 1.04
C ILE A 20 -12.41 0.12 0.67
N GLY A 21 -13.22 -0.23 1.67
CA GLY A 21 -14.62 -0.59 1.47
C GLY A 21 -14.77 -1.95 0.80
N LYS A 22 -15.90 -2.17 0.12
CA LYS A 22 -16.21 -3.43 -0.54
C LYS A 22 -15.45 -3.54 -1.87
N ILE A 23 -14.46 -4.43 -1.94
CA ILE A 23 -13.56 -4.61 -3.09
C ILE A 23 -13.90 -5.89 -3.86
N LYS A 24 -14.12 -5.74 -5.17
CA LYS A 24 -14.27 -6.85 -6.12
C LYS A 24 -12.96 -7.14 -6.84
N ILE A 25 -12.92 -8.25 -7.56
CA ILE A 25 -11.72 -8.64 -8.32
C ILE A 25 -11.40 -7.61 -9.43
N ASP A 26 -12.41 -7.05 -10.07
CA ASP A 26 -12.23 -6.03 -11.11
C ASP A 26 -11.60 -4.75 -10.55
N ASP A 27 -11.96 -4.36 -9.31
CA ASP A 27 -11.38 -3.21 -8.64
C ASP A 27 -9.88 -3.42 -8.36
N VAL A 28 -9.45 -4.66 -8.10
CA VAL A 28 -8.01 -4.99 -7.94
C VAL A 28 -7.26 -4.85 -9.26
N TYR A 29 -7.85 -5.26 -10.39
CA TYR A 29 -7.22 -5.09 -11.70
C TYR A 29 -7.12 -3.62 -12.09
N GLU A 30 -8.19 -2.86 -11.91
CA GLU A 30 -8.22 -1.41 -12.18
C GLU A 30 -7.22 -0.66 -11.31
N TRP A 31 -7.24 -0.92 -9.99
CA TRP A 31 -6.28 -0.36 -9.05
C TRP A 31 -4.83 -0.63 -9.45
N PHE A 32 -4.52 -1.86 -9.87
CA PHE A 32 -3.16 -2.24 -10.19
C PHE A 32 -2.62 -1.50 -11.41
N ASN A 33 -3.45 -1.21 -12.41
CA ASN A 33 -3.01 -0.47 -13.59
C ASN A 33 -2.52 0.94 -13.21
N ASP A 34 -3.29 1.65 -12.38
CA ASP A 34 -2.92 2.98 -11.91
C ASP A 34 -1.70 2.93 -10.96
N PHE A 35 -1.70 1.98 -10.03
CA PHE A 35 -0.60 1.80 -9.08
C PHE A 35 0.72 1.46 -9.77
N GLU A 36 0.70 0.48 -10.68
CA GLU A 36 1.87 0.06 -11.46
C GLU A 36 2.39 1.22 -12.30
N GLN A 37 1.52 1.96 -13.00
CA GLN A 37 1.93 3.10 -13.81
C GLN A 37 2.68 4.16 -12.98
N VAL A 38 2.17 4.51 -11.79
CA VAL A 38 2.83 5.46 -10.90
C VAL A 38 4.18 4.93 -10.42
N CYS A 39 4.25 3.67 -9.99
CA CYS A 39 5.51 3.05 -9.57
C CYS A 39 6.54 3.01 -10.71
N GLN A 40 6.12 2.64 -11.92
CA GLN A 40 7.01 2.57 -13.09
C GLN A 40 7.54 3.93 -13.51
N GLN A 41 6.78 5.01 -13.33
CA GLN A 41 7.28 6.36 -13.57
C GLN A 41 8.51 6.64 -12.70
N PHE A 42 8.43 6.42 -11.39
CA PHE A 42 9.57 6.60 -10.49
C PHE A 42 10.75 5.70 -10.87
N ILE A 43 10.49 4.42 -11.18
CA ILE A 43 11.52 3.45 -11.58
C ILE A 43 12.25 3.93 -12.84
N SER A 44 11.51 4.38 -13.86
CA SER A 44 12.07 4.85 -15.13
C SER A 44 12.92 6.13 -14.96
N GLU A 45 12.58 6.96 -13.98
CA GLU A 45 13.33 8.16 -13.59
C GLU A 45 14.55 7.83 -12.70
N GLY A 46 14.77 6.56 -12.35
CA GLY A 46 15.81 6.13 -11.41
C GLY A 46 15.56 6.58 -9.96
N ARG A 47 14.32 6.98 -9.65
CA ARG A 47 13.90 7.47 -8.34
C ARG A 47 13.35 6.32 -7.51
N LYS A 48 13.73 6.29 -6.25
CA LYS A 48 13.07 5.46 -5.24
C LYS A 48 11.88 6.22 -4.64
N TYR A 49 10.94 5.49 -4.05
CA TYR A 49 9.74 6.03 -3.42
C TYR A 49 9.43 5.33 -2.10
N LYS A 50 8.50 5.88 -1.35
CA LYS A 50 7.95 5.32 -0.12
C LYS A 50 6.48 4.97 -0.39
N LEU A 51 5.98 3.91 0.23
CA LEU A 51 4.61 3.43 0.02
C LEU A 51 3.78 3.63 1.29
N LEU A 52 2.63 4.27 1.15
CA LEU A 52 1.55 4.19 2.13
C LEU A 52 0.42 3.34 1.56
N VAL A 53 0.21 2.16 2.12
CA VAL A 53 -0.79 1.18 1.68
C VAL A 53 -2.01 1.28 2.60
N ASP A 54 -3.00 2.07 2.17
CA ASP A 54 -4.23 2.34 2.90
C ASP A 54 -5.26 1.23 2.64
N ARG A 55 -5.47 0.40 3.66
CA ARG A 55 -6.44 -0.70 3.66
C ARG A 55 -7.37 -0.66 4.86
N LYS A 56 -7.42 0.46 5.59
CA LYS A 56 -8.36 0.61 6.70
C LYS A 56 -9.77 0.68 6.12
N GLY A 57 -10.64 -0.21 6.57
CA GLY A 57 -11.97 -0.43 6.00
C GLY A 57 -12.02 -1.41 4.82
N TYR A 58 -10.93 -2.10 4.48
CA TYR A 58 -10.90 -3.09 3.39
C TYR A 58 -11.79 -4.30 3.70
N THR A 59 -12.77 -4.56 2.82
CA THR A 59 -13.66 -5.72 2.87
C THR A 59 -13.70 -6.42 1.51
N PRO A 60 -13.03 -7.58 1.33
CA PRO A 60 -13.10 -8.32 0.08
C PRO A 60 -14.48 -8.94 -0.14
N ASP A 61 -14.99 -8.89 -1.37
CA ASP A 61 -16.24 -9.57 -1.73
C ASP A 61 -16.08 -11.11 -1.78
N HIS A 62 -14.85 -11.60 -1.98
CA HIS A 62 -14.53 -13.02 -2.06
C HIS A 62 -13.04 -13.30 -1.72
N PHE A 63 -12.70 -14.52 -1.29
CA PHE A 63 -11.31 -14.86 -0.92
C PHE A 63 -10.31 -14.69 -2.09
N SER A 64 -10.76 -14.87 -3.33
CA SER A 64 -9.94 -14.68 -4.53
C SER A 64 -9.45 -13.24 -4.71
N VAL A 65 -10.18 -12.25 -4.19
CA VAL A 65 -9.78 -10.84 -4.21
C VAL A 65 -8.50 -10.63 -3.41
N GLN A 66 -8.40 -11.24 -2.23
CA GLN A 66 -7.20 -11.15 -1.40
C GLN A 66 -5.99 -11.76 -2.10
N LYS A 67 -6.17 -12.92 -2.76
CA LYS A 67 -5.11 -13.58 -3.53
C LYS A 67 -4.65 -12.69 -4.69
N ALA A 68 -5.57 -12.21 -5.52
CA ALA A 68 -5.26 -11.36 -6.67
C ALA A 68 -4.51 -10.08 -6.26
N TRP A 69 -4.91 -9.45 -5.16
CA TRP A 69 -4.19 -8.29 -4.64
C TRP A 69 -2.77 -8.66 -4.18
N LYS A 70 -2.59 -9.77 -3.45
CA LYS A 70 -1.26 -10.21 -2.99
C LYS A 70 -0.34 -10.49 -4.17
N ASP A 71 -0.81 -11.25 -5.16
CA ASP A 71 -0.03 -11.64 -6.34
C ASP A 71 0.46 -10.40 -7.12
N LYS A 72 -0.32 -9.31 -7.10
CA LYS A 72 0.01 -8.04 -7.78
C LYS A 72 0.89 -7.11 -6.95
N PHE A 73 0.55 -6.94 -5.67
CA PHE A 73 1.27 -6.00 -4.80
C PHE A 73 2.68 -6.50 -4.48
N PHE A 74 2.86 -7.81 -4.25
CA PHE A 74 4.16 -8.42 -3.97
C PHE A 74 4.99 -8.68 -5.24
N ASN A 75 5.03 -7.68 -6.12
CA ASN A 75 5.91 -7.66 -7.28
C ASN A 75 7.33 -7.22 -6.86
N GLU A 76 8.32 -8.06 -7.12
CA GLU A 76 9.71 -7.81 -6.69
C GLU A 76 10.27 -6.50 -7.25
N THR A 77 9.98 -6.16 -8.51
CA THR A 77 10.48 -4.92 -9.14
C THR A 77 9.95 -3.68 -8.43
N ILE A 78 8.66 -3.66 -8.11
CA ILE A 78 8.02 -2.55 -7.38
C ILE A 78 8.60 -2.47 -5.97
N LEU A 79 8.58 -3.57 -5.23
CA LEU A 79 9.00 -3.57 -3.82
C LEU A 79 10.49 -3.26 -3.64
N ASN A 80 11.37 -3.71 -4.54
CA ASN A 80 12.81 -3.42 -4.49
C ASN A 80 13.15 -1.93 -4.73
N HIS A 81 12.26 -1.18 -5.39
CA HIS A 81 12.41 0.25 -5.58
C HIS A 81 11.76 1.08 -4.47
N SER A 82 10.95 0.46 -3.62
CA SER A 82 10.44 1.11 -2.41
C SER A 82 11.52 1.18 -1.33
N LYS A 83 11.64 2.33 -0.66
CA LYS A 83 12.53 2.52 0.49
C LYS A 83 11.87 2.06 1.79
N ALA A 84 10.59 2.39 1.93
CA ALA A 84 9.79 2.10 3.11
C ALA A 84 8.34 1.85 2.71
N ILE A 85 7.65 1.03 3.49
CA ILE A 85 6.24 0.67 3.29
C ILE A 85 5.52 0.78 4.63
N ALA A 86 4.54 1.68 4.72
CA ALA A 86 3.61 1.74 5.83
C ALA A 86 2.29 1.09 5.39
N PHE A 87 1.80 0.13 6.16
CA PHE A 87 0.46 -0.43 5.99
C PHE A 87 -0.49 0.21 7.00
N LEU A 88 -1.58 0.82 6.53
CA LEU A 88 -2.65 1.33 7.37
C LEU A 88 -3.79 0.32 7.40
N LEU A 89 -4.08 -0.23 8.56
CA LEU A 89 -5.01 -1.33 8.80
C LEU A 89 -6.04 -0.96 9.86
N GLU A 90 -7.02 -1.85 10.07
CA GLU A 90 -7.91 -1.75 11.22
C GLU A 90 -7.16 -2.07 12.52
N GLU A 91 -7.55 -1.39 13.60
CA GLU A 91 -7.11 -1.73 14.94
C GLU A 91 -7.60 -3.15 15.29
N GLY A 92 -6.73 -3.95 15.90
CA GLY A 92 -7.10 -5.29 16.38
C GLY A 92 -5.95 -6.28 16.42
N GLU A 93 -6.28 -7.54 16.66
CA GLU A 93 -5.30 -8.61 16.88
C GLU A 93 -4.36 -8.83 15.68
N ILE A 94 -4.88 -8.69 14.46
CA ILE A 94 -4.07 -8.85 13.24
C ILE A 94 -2.99 -7.76 13.17
N LEU A 95 -3.33 -6.51 13.47
CA LEU A 95 -2.37 -5.41 13.50
C LEU A 95 -1.27 -5.68 14.54
N ASN A 96 -1.67 -6.03 15.76
CA ASN A 96 -0.73 -6.35 16.85
C ASN A 96 0.21 -7.51 16.46
N TYR A 97 -0.32 -8.56 15.85
CA TYR A 97 0.48 -9.69 15.38
C TYR A 97 1.47 -9.26 14.29
N LEU A 98 1.04 -8.46 13.32
CA LEU A 98 1.91 -7.97 12.24
C LEU A 98 3.04 -7.09 12.79
N GLN A 99 2.74 -6.19 13.74
CA GLN A 99 3.75 -5.37 14.40
C GLN A 99 4.78 -6.20 15.16
N GLN A 100 4.34 -7.23 15.91
CA GLN A 100 5.23 -8.08 16.71
C GLN A 100 6.07 -9.06 15.88
N SER A 101 5.53 -9.53 14.75
CA SER A 101 6.20 -10.50 13.87
C SER A 101 7.05 -9.86 12.77
N ASN A 102 6.95 -8.54 12.60
CA ASN A 102 7.69 -7.82 11.57
C ASN A 102 9.20 -7.83 11.84
N THR A 103 9.97 -8.36 10.89
CA THR A 103 11.43 -8.38 10.93
C THR A 103 12.08 -7.38 9.98
N LYS A 104 11.28 -6.65 9.20
CA LYS A 104 11.76 -5.71 8.19
C LYS A 104 11.63 -4.28 8.71
N GLU A 105 12.77 -3.63 8.98
CA GLU A 105 12.79 -2.23 9.44
C GLU A 105 12.16 -1.25 8.43
N CYS A 106 12.21 -1.58 7.14
CA CYS A 106 11.59 -0.78 6.07
C CYS A 106 10.09 -1.00 5.91
N VAL A 107 9.47 -1.85 6.74
CA VAL A 107 8.02 -2.07 6.74
C VAL A 107 7.48 -1.75 8.12
N ASN A 108 6.35 -1.07 8.20
CA ASN A 108 5.68 -0.86 9.48
C ASN A 108 4.15 -0.84 9.30
N PHE A 109 3.43 -1.08 10.38
CA PHE A 109 1.98 -1.25 10.40
C PHE A 109 1.35 -0.28 11.39
N PHE A 110 0.30 0.40 10.96
CA PHE A 110 -0.38 1.46 11.70
C PHE A 110 -1.89 1.29 11.62
N ASP A 111 -2.60 1.83 12.60
CA ASP A 111 -4.04 2.12 12.55
C ASP A 111 -4.32 3.62 12.41
N ASP A 112 -3.34 4.48 12.66
CA ASP A 112 -3.44 5.93 12.50
C ASP A 112 -2.75 6.44 11.23
N TYR A 113 -3.49 7.23 10.43
CA TYR A 113 -3.00 7.74 9.15
C TYR A 113 -1.87 8.75 9.37
N GLU A 114 -2.00 9.67 10.33
CA GLU A 114 -1.01 10.73 10.54
C GLU A 114 0.33 10.14 11.00
N GLN A 115 0.31 9.19 11.94
CA GLN A 115 1.50 8.47 12.39
C GLN A 115 2.19 7.72 11.25
N SER A 116 1.42 7.07 10.36
CA SER A 116 1.98 6.38 9.20
C SER A 116 2.72 7.34 8.25
N VAL A 117 2.16 8.54 8.05
CA VAL A 117 2.77 9.58 7.21
C VAL A 117 4.00 10.19 7.88
N VAL A 118 3.95 10.47 9.18
CA VAL A 118 5.11 10.97 9.95
C VAL A 118 6.26 9.96 9.86
N TRP A 119 6.00 8.69 10.12
CA TRP A 119 7.02 7.63 10.04
C TRP A 119 7.64 7.53 8.64
N LEU A 120 6.82 7.59 7.58
CA LEU A 120 7.34 7.59 6.22
C LEU A 120 8.21 8.82 5.94
N ASN A 121 7.83 10.01 6.39
CA ASN A 121 8.62 11.22 6.19
C ASN A 121 9.96 11.17 6.93
N GLU A 122 9.97 10.65 8.15
CA GLU A 122 11.18 10.49 8.97
C GLU A 122 12.07 9.34 8.51
N TYR A 123 11.54 8.39 7.73
CA TYR A 123 12.32 7.28 7.22
C TYR A 123 13.46 7.79 6.30
N PRO A 124 14.72 7.39 6.55
CA PRO A 124 15.88 7.95 5.87
C PRO A 124 15.80 7.77 4.35
N ILE A 125 16.38 8.76 3.65
CA ILE A 125 16.50 8.81 2.19
C ILE A 125 17.63 7.87 1.75
#